data_AF-A0A356AU52-F1
#
_entry.id   AF-A0A356AU52-F1
#
_cell.length_a   1.000
_cell.length_b   1.000
_cell.length_c   1.000
_cell.angle_alpha   90.00
_cell.angle_beta   90.00
_cell.angle_gamma   90.00
#
_symmetry.space_group_name_H-M   'P 1'
#
loop_
_entity.id
_entity.type
_entity.pdbx_description
1 polymer ?
#
loop_
_entity_poly.entity_id
_entity_poly.type
_entity_poly.pdbx_seq_one_letter_code
_entity_poly.pdbx_strand_id
1 'polypeptide(L)'
;MSLHKFSTRFISIVLVALLLLSSACSPADQVYTDITEESIPALTTLDNNTDSNTFKLSSDYVISYPNKSARDEVAAANLISRGLNAVTGLNFNISTDRVTSENEGKSAFEILIGPTNRTQSQDRYNSLLHLDYSYEIISKNVAVICGGSPEATLNAARAFMKDLFGYEEDKTLTAVTASGKQADLSTGTAFLFKDEYPVKTLKIGGIPIDEYSIVSAFGQDKANLIVSTVAKLCGTNIPVLKKSEYIPDSPAIYIGCSDAEGNHLNQVFDNYVYYITAKDSKVPHIIIDTAKQFTCNEAVEKFVSLYFADIKPGEELDIPINTDLICGYALGSEGNKLQLSKIVDEKTIAQGITYEQRLYKDQNNLPVRAYVLTITKGSGRLYTGTPDDGELLLNKNGTVLEEMNAAVENGRKAVAGVNADFFAINGDYLPRGLCIKEGKVLHGNTDRPWFGVLHDGSYIIGSAAEYKKVSEELQTALGGHHIILKDSKIYDIGFGNEFG
;
A
#
# COMPACT_ATOMS: atom_id res chain seq x y z
N MET A 1 32.43 62.41 9.73
CA MET A 1 32.92 63.23 8.59
C MET A 1 33.06 62.29 7.40
N SER A 2 32.20 62.46 6.37
CA SER A 2 32.13 61.80 5.04
C SER A 2 32.09 60.24 5.02
N LEU A 3 31.03 59.49 4.67
CA LEU A 3 30.00 59.52 3.61
C LEU A 3 30.57 59.45 2.17
N HIS A 4 30.40 58.29 1.51
CA HIS A 4 30.09 58.03 0.08
C HIS A 4 29.67 56.54 -0.07
N LYS A 5 28.35 56.24 -0.20
CA LYS A 5 27.58 55.82 -1.42
C LYS A 5 27.97 54.43 -2.01
N PHE A 6 27.10 53.59 -2.59
CA PHE A 6 25.67 53.18 -2.55
C PHE A 6 25.56 52.08 -3.64
N SER A 7 24.65 51.08 -3.48
CA SER A 7 23.99 50.24 -4.53
C SER A 7 23.83 48.78 -4.05
N THR A 8 22.80 48.38 -3.29
CA THR A 8 21.39 48.08 -3.66
C THR A 8 21.22 47.05 -4.79
N ARG A 9 20.68 45.87 -4.45
CA ARG A 9 19.51 45.23 -5.10
C ARG A 9 19.06 43.97 -4.34
N PHE A 10 17.97 44.13 -3.58
CA PHE A 10 17.04 43.07 -3.21
C PHE A 10 16.09 42.85 -4.40
N ILE A 11 15.84 41.60 -4.78
CA ILE A 11 14.69 41.23 -5.61
C ILE A 11 14.06 39.97 -5.01
N SER A 12 12.85 40.14 -4.46
CA SER A 12 11.87 39.10 -4.19
C SER A 12 11.25 38.65 -5.52
N ILE A 13 11.06 37.35 -5.75
CA ILE A 13 10.15 36.85 -6.80
C ILE A 13 9.28 35.74 -6.24
N VAL A 14 8.00 36.07 -6.16
CA VAL A 14 6.81 35.22 -6.10
C VAL A 14 6.71 34.45 -7.43
N LEU A 15 6.44 33.14 -7.39
CA LEU A 15 6.14 32.36 -8.60
C LEU A 15 4.74 31.75 -8.50
N VAL A 16 3.78 32.41 -9.14
CA VAL A 16 2.50 31.85 -9.59
C VAL A 16 2.30 32.34 -11.03
N ALA A 17 2.23 31.42 -11.98
CA ALA A 17 1.18 31.37 -13.00
C ALA A 17 1.58 30.49 -14.21
N LEU A 18 0.58 29.74 -14.66
CA LEU A 18 0.45 29.00 -15.91
C LEU A 18 0.97 29.76 -17.13
N LEU A 19 1.50 29.02 -18.11
CA LEU A 19 1.32 29.33 -19.53
C LEU A 19 1.06 28.04 -20.32
N LEU A 20 -0.15 28.01 -20.88
CA LEU A 20 -0.63 27.11 -21.92
C LEU A 20 0.16 27.34 -23.22
N LEU A 21 0.47 26.28 -23.94
CA LEU A 21 0.75 26.33 -25.38
C LEU A 21 -0.51 25.85 -26.11
N SER A 22 -1.03 26.73 -26.96
CA SER A 22 -2.06 26.45 -27.94
C SER A 22 -1.42 26.35 -29.32
N SER A 23 -1.97 25.50 -30.17
CA SER A 23 -1.84 25.61 -31.63
C SER A 23 -3.24 25.46 -32.26
N ALA A 24 -3.56 26.49 -33.05
CA ALA A 24 -4.78 26.84 -33.81
C ALA A 24 -5.51 25.67 -34.51
N CYS A 25 -6.85 25.59 -34.54
CA CYS A 25 -7.91 26.47 -35.08
C CYS A 25 -8.10 26.38 -36.62
N SER A 26 -9.28 25.90 -37.04
CA SER A 26 -10.14 26.61 -38.02
C SER A 26 -11.62 26.18 -37.90
N PRO A 27 -12.58 27.07 -38.18
CA PRO A 27 -14.01 26.92 -37.87
C PRO A 27 -14.91 26.79 -39.11
N ALA A 28 -16.14 26.28 -38.93
CA ALA A 28 -17.30 26.60 -39.78
C ALA A 28 -18.63 26.23 -39.06
N ASP A 29 -19.44 27.26 -38.79
CA ASP A 29 -20.92 27.40 -38.81
C ASP A 29 -21.79 26.13 -38.98
N GLN A 30 -22.97 25.93 -38.36
CA GLN A 30 -23.91 26.78 -37.65
C GLN A 30 -25.01 25.89 -37.00
N VAL A 31 -25.61 26.39 -35.90
CA VAL A 31 -26.99 26.17 -35.40
C VAL A 31 -27.45 24.72 -35.13
N TYR A 32 -27.81 24.39 -33.88
CA TYR A 32 -29.16 23.91 -33.49
C TYR A 32 -29.31 23.75 -31.96
N THR A 33 -30.31 24.47 -31.43
CA THR A 33 -31.21 24.19 -30.28
C THR A 33 -30.67 23.96 -28.86
N ASP A 34 -31.21 24.78 -27.95
CA ASP A 34 -31.41 24.49 -26.53
C ASP A 34 -31.76 23.03 -26.29
N ILE A 35 -30.95 22.36 -25.45
CA ILE A 35 -31.31 21.08 -24.85
C ILE A 35 -31.55 21.36 -23.37
N THR A 36 -32.82 21.22 -23.03
CA THR A 36 -33.47 21.22 -21.73
C THR A 36 -32.76 20.34 -20.71
N GLU A 37 -32.88 20.72 -19.42
CA GLU A 37 -32.65 19.85 -18.26
C GLU A 37 -33.33 18.49 -18.48
N GLU A 38 -32.55 17.46 -18.83
CA GLU A 38 -33.01 16.08 -18.76
C GLU A 38 -32.97 15.61 -17.31
N SER A 39 -34.13 15.76 -16.68
CA SER A 39 -34.77 14.88 -15.69
C SER A 39 -33.89 13.80 -15.05
N ILE A 40 -33.69 13.98 -13.74
CA ILE A 40 -33.48 12.93 -12.74
C ILE A 40 -34.50 11.79 -12.97
N PRO A 41 -34.11 10.51 -13.00
CA PRO A 41 -35.08 9.42 -13.17
C PRO A 41 -36.04 9.40 -11.99
N ALA A 42 -37.33 9.53 -12.29
CA ALA A 42 -38.40 9.47 -11.31
C ALA A 42 -38.52 8.07 -10.68
N LEU A 43 -38.89 8.06 -9.40
CA LEU A 43 -39.32 6.92 -8.60
C LEU A 43 -40.26 6.01 -9.42
N THR A 44 -39.82 4.82 -9.81
CA THR A 44 -40.68 3.82 -10.45
C THR A 44 -41.56 3.17 -9.39
N THR A 45 -42.83 3.57 -9.33
CA THR A 45 -43.88 2.93 -8.54
C THR A 45 -44.43 1.70 -9.27
N LEU A 46 -44.41 0.54 -8.61
CA LEU A 46 -45.19 -0.63 -9.01
C LEU A 46 -46.61 -0.50 -8.43
N ASP A 47 -47.61 -0.32 -9.30
CA ASP A 47 -49.05 -0.40 -9.03
C ASP A 47 -49.48 -1.87 -8.77
N ASN A 48 -50.47 -2.27 -7.97
CA ASN A 48 -51.49 -1.60 -7.16
C ASN A 48 -52.07 -2.63 -6.15
N ASN A 49 -52.25 -2.26 -4.88
CA ASN A 49 -53.49 -2.57 -4.16
C ASN A 49 -53.71 -1.56 -3.02
N THR A 50 -54.87 -0.90 -3.06
CA THR A 50 -55.29 0.21 -2.22
C THR A 50 -55.67 -0.23 -0.80
N ASP A 51 -54.79 0.07 0.14
CA ASP A 51 -55.09 0.64 1.46
C ASP A 51 -53.95 1.63 1.76
N SER A 52 -54.22 2.72 2.47
CA SER A 52 -53.21 3.73 2.79
C SER A 52 -52.13 3.13 3.70
N ASN A 53 -51.11 2.50 3.10
CA ASN A 53 -50.01 1.76 3.75
C ASN A 53 -48.93 2.68 4.36
N THR A 54 -49.34 3.86 4.81
CA THR A 54 -48.48 4.83 5.50
C THR A 54 -48.52 4.58 7.00
N PHE A 55 -47.36 4.57 7.67
CA PHE A 55 -47.25 4.38 9.12
C PHE A 55 -46.13 5.24 9.71
N LYS A 56 -46.15 5.40 11.04
CA LYS A 56 -45.04 5.99 11.80
C LYS A 56 -44.32 4.90 12.56
N LEU A 57 -43.00 5.04 12.70
CA LEU A 57 -42.22 4.18 13.58
C LEU A 57 -42.69 4.37 15.03
N SER A 58 -42.77 3.28 15.79
CA SER A 58 -43.01 3.27 17.24
C SER A 58 -41.78 2.79 17.99
N SER A 59 -41.77 2.90 19.32
CA SER A 59 -40.71 2.34 20.16
C SER A 59 -40.67 0.80 20.19
N ASP A 60 -41.60 0.12 19.51
CA ASP A 60 -41.63 -1.34 19.44
C ASP A 60 -40.61 -1.91 18.44
N TYR A 61 -40.05 -1.07 17.56
CA TYR A 61 -39.00 -1.49 16.63
C TYR A 61 -37.71 -1.77 17.36
N VAL A 62 -37.09 -2.88 16.99
CA VAL A 62 -35.72 -3.24 17.38
C VAL A 62 -34.80 -3.02 16.18
N ILE A 63 -33.73 -2.26 16.37
CA ILE A 63 -32.64 -2.14 15.41
C ILE A 63 -31.72 -3.34 15.61
N SER A 64 -31.67 -4.22 14.61
CA SER A 64 -30.96 -5.49 14.67
C SER A 64 -29.82 -5.51 13.66
N TYR A 65 -28.63 -5.96 14.07
CA TYR A 65 -27.44 -6.06 13.22
C TYR A 65 -26.68 -7.37 13.52
N PRO A 66 -25.75 -7.85 12.66
CA PRO A 66 -25.11 -9.16 12.85
C PRO A 66 -24.35 -9.28 14.19
N ASN A 67 -24.44 -10.43 14.84
CA ASN A 67 -23.72 -10.69 16.10
C ASN A 67 -22.19 -10.64 15.96
N LYS A 68 -21.65 -10.88 14.76
CA LYS A 68 -20.24 -10.69 14.43
C LYS A 68 -20.10 -9.59 13.40
N SER A 69 -20.26 -8.35 13.85
CA SER A 69 -20.24 -7.18 12.97
C SER A 69 -18.89 -6.49 12.91
N ALA A 70 -18.61 -5.94 11.73
CA ALA A 70 -17.52 -4.99 11.54
C ALA A 70 -17.86 -3.62 12.12
N ARG A 71 -16.86 -2.76 12.27
CA ARG A 71 -17.00 -1.41 12.86
C ARG A 71 -18.11 -0.59 12.19
N ASP A 72 -18.20 -0.63 10.86
CA ASP A 72 -19.11 0.23 10.10
C ASP A 72 -20.57 -0.23 10.16
N GLU A 73 -20.83 -1.52 10.33
CA GLU A 73 -22.19 -2.04 10.59
C GLU A 73 -22.69 -1.61 11.97
N VAL A 74 -21.80 -1.65 12.98
CA VAL A 74 -22.10 -1.11 14.32
C VAL A 74 -22.32 0.40 14.24
N ALA A 75 -21.52 1.12 13.46
CA ALA A 75 -21.71 2.55 13.24
C ALA A 75 -23.04 2.86 12.55
N ALA A 76 -23.45 2.04 11.57
CA ALA A 76 -24.72 2.15 10.87
C ALA A 76 -25.91 1.97 11.83
N ALA A 77 -25.91 0.92 12.65
CA ALA A 77 -26.97 0.69 13.64
C ALA A 77 -27.09 1.85 14.65
N ASN A 78 -25.95 2.37 15.11
CA ASN A 78 -25.92 3.53 16.01
C ASN A 78 -26.38 4.82 15.33
N LEU A 79 -26.03 5.05 14.05
CA LEU A 79 -26.51 6.18 13.27
C LEU A 79 -28.04 6.14 13.14
N ILE A 80 -28.61 4.98 12.80
CA ILE A 80 -30.06 4.80 12.70
C ILE A 80 -30.73 5.08 14.05
N SER A 81 -30.23 4.51 15.14
CA SER A 81 -30.80 4.72 16.48
C SER A 81 -30.79 6.19 16.88
N ARG A 82 -29.64 6.87 16.75
CA ARG A 82 -29.51 8.29 17.09
C ARG A 82 -30.35 9.18 16.18
N GLY A 83 -30.32 8.95 14.87
CA GLY A 83 -31.06 9.73 13.90
C GLY A 83 -32.57 9.60 14.10
N LEU A 84 -33.07 8.38 14.31
CA LEU A 84 -34.48 8.15 14.61
C LEU A 84 -34.89 8.77 15.95
N ASN A 85 -34.04 8.68 16.98
CA ASN A 85 -34.28 9.36 18.25
C ASN A 85 -34.40 10.89 18.06
N ALA A 86 -33.48 11.49 17.30
CA ALA A 86 -33.49 12.93 17.02
C ALA A 86 -34.75 13.37 16.27
N VAL A 87 -35.20 12.61 15.26
CA VAL A 87 -36.34 13.01 14.42
C VAL A 87 -37.71 12.63 14.99
N THR A 88 -37.79 11.62 15.86
CA THR A 88 -39.07 11.14 16.43
C THR A 88 -39.26 11.44 17.91
N GLY A 89 -38.17 11.66 18.66
CA GLY A 89 -38.17 11.70 20.12
C GLY A 89 -38.35 10.34 20.80
N LEU A 90 -38.32 9.23 20.06
CA LEU A 90 -38.48 7.87 20.59
C LEU A 90 -37.12 7.19 20.86
N ASN A 91 -37.06 6.33 21.87
CA ASN A 91 -35.90 5.49 22.13
C ASN A 91 -36.10 4.11 21.48
N PHE A 92 -35.17 3.71 20.62
CA PHE A 92 -35.21 2.43 19.93
C PHE A 92 -34.19 1.46 20.53
N ASN A 93 -34.61 0.23 20.78
CA ASN A 93 -33.71 -0.80 21.27
C ASN A 93 -32.75 -1.22 20.16
N ILE A 94 -31.47 -1.33 20.51
CA ILE A 94 -30.43 -1.88 19.63
C ILE A 94 -30.05 -3.27 20.15
N SER A 95 -30.04 -4.26 19.27
CA SER A 95 -29.63 -5.63 19.59
C SER A 95 -28.85 -6.24 18.44
N THR A 96 -28.07 -7.28 18.74
CA THR A 96 -27.56 -8.17 17.72
C THR A 96 -28.65 -9.17 17.29
N ASP A 97 -28.49 -9.75 16.11
CA ASP A 97 -29.33 -10.83 15.57
C ASP A 97 -29.15 -12.20 16.27
N ARG A 98 -28.27 -12.28 17.27
CA ARG A 98 -28.00 -13.51 18.03
C ARG A 98 -29.29 -14.09 18.61
N VAL A 99 -29.61 -15.33 18.23
CA VAL A 99 -30.73 -16.08 18.82
C VAL A 99 -30.28 -16.71 20.15
N THR A 100 -31.07 -16.48 21.18
CA THR A 100 -30.95 -17.06 22.52
C THR A 100 -32.33 -17.59 22.95
N SER A 101 -32.36 -18.46 23.96
CA SER A 101 -33.62 -18.92 24.58
C SER A 101 -34.50 -17.77 25.10
N GLU A 102 -33.91 -16.60 25.32
CA GLU A 102 -34.61 -15.41 25.82
C GLU A 102 -35.17 -14.52 24.70
N ASN A 103 -34.77 -14.67 23.43
CA ASN A 103 -35.22 -13.79 22.34
C ASN A 103 -35.75 -14.53 21.11
N GLU A 104 -35.87 -15.85 21.19
CA GLU A 104 -36.47 -16.69 20.16
C GLU A 104 -37.92 -16.25 19.88
N GLY A 105 -38.18 -15.80 18.64
CA GLY A 105 -39.49 -15.33 18.19
C GLY A 105 -39.95 -13.97 18.73
N LYS A 106 -39.06 -13.15 19.33
CA LYS A 106 -39.50 -12.00 20.16
C LYS A 106 -39.73 -10.65 19.48
N SER A 107 -39.29 -10.38 18.25
CA SER A 107 -39.56 -9.07 17.64
C SER A 107 -40.51 -9.15 16.47
N ALA A 108 -41.70 -8.56 16.65
CA ALA A 108 -42.64 -8.34 15.55
C ALA A 108 -42.25 -7.15 14.66
N PHE A 109 -41.39 -6.23 15.15
CA PHE A 109 -40.98 -5.01 14.43
C PHE A 109 -39.45 -4.89 14.41
N GLU A 110 -38.83 -4.98 13.24
CA GLU A 110 -37.37 -4.97 13.10
C GLU A 110 -36.90 -3.98 12.03
N ILE A 111 -35.81 -3.25 12.34
CA ILE A 111 -34.98 -2.55 11.35
C ILE A 111 -33.67 -3.32 11.26
N LEU A 112 -33.47 -4.02 10.15
CA LEU A 112 -32.35 -4.92 9.92
C LEU A 112 -31.22 -4.14 9.25
N ILE A 113 -30.04 -4.12 9.90
CA ILE A 113 -28.85 -3.41 9.42
C ILE A 113 -27.80 -4.44 9.00
N GLY A 114 -27.43 -4.46 7.72
CA GLY A 114 -26.44 -5.39 7.17
C GLY A 114 -26.96 -6.84 7.02
N PRO A 115 -26.07 -7.82 6.82
CA PRO A 115 -26.43 -9.23 6.59
C PRO A 115 -26.80 -9.97 7.88
N THR A 116 -27.91 -9.59 8.52
CA THR A 116 -28.46 -10.30 9.69
C THR A 116 -28.90 -11.72 9.35
N ASN A 117 -29.10 -12.60 10.33
CA ASN A 117 -29.62 -13.96 10.12
C ASN A 117 -31.08 -14.06 9.65
N ARG A 118 -31.73 -12.93 9.31
CA ARG A 118 -33.06 -12.91 8.70
C ARG A 118 -32.96 -13.11 7.19
N THR A 119 -33.83 -13.95 6.64
CA THR A 119 -33.87 -14.26 5.20
C THR A 119 -33.94 -13.00 4.35
N GLN A 120 -34.78 -12.03 4.70
CA GLN A 120 -34.90 -10.78 3.94
C GLN A 120 -33.59 -9.96 3.89
N SER A 121 -32.83 -9.96 4.99
CA SER A 121 -31.52 -9.30 5.07
C SER A 121 -30.48 -10.01 4.21
N GLN A 122 -30.47 -11.35 4.27
CA GLN A 122 -29.55 -12.20 3.51
C GLN A 122 -29.83 -12.13 2.01
N ASP A 123 -31.09 -12.23 1.60
CA ASP A 123 -31.50 -12.12 0.20
C ASP A 123 -31.08 -10.76 -0.37
N ARG A 124 -31.26 -9.68 0.41
CA ARG A 124 -30.82 -8.36 -0.01
C ARG A 124 -29.29 -8.28 -0.10
N TYR A 125 -28.56 -8.72 0.91
CA TYR A 125 -27.09 -8.74 0.91
C TYR A 125 -26.53 -9.50 -0.29
N ASN A 126 -27.05 -10.70 -0.58
CA ASN A 126 -26.62 -11.56 -1.68
C ASN A 126 -26.91 -10.97 -3.07
N SER A 127 -27.77 -9.94 -3.15
CA SER A 127 -28.08 -9.23 -4.40
C SER A 127 -27.17 -8.03 -4.68
N LEU A 128 -26.28 -7.66 -3.75
CA LEU A 128 -25.47 -6.45 -3.81
C LEU A 128 -24.00 -6.79 -4.08
N LEU A 129 -23.37 -6.03 -4.98
CA LEU A 129 -21.91 -6.03 -5.12
C LEU A 129 -21.26 -5.21 -3.98
N HIS A 130 -19.94 -5.33 -3.83
CA HIS A 130 -19.20 -4.84 -2.66
C HIS A 130 -19.53 -3.42 -2.18
N LEU A 131 -19.65 -2.47 -3.09
CA LEU A 131 -19.94 -1.06 -2.81
C LEU A 131 -21.40 -0.68 -3.09
N ASP A 132 -22.20 -1.62 -3.58
CA ASP A 132 -23.64 -1.43 -3.76
C ASP A 132 -24.33 -1.41 -2.40
N TYR A 133 -25.40 -0.63 -2.29
CA TYR A 133 -26.17 -0.55 -1.07
C TYR A 133 -27.62 -0.18 -1.32
N SER A 134 -28.46 -0.50 -0.34
CA SER A 134 -29.90 -0.35 -0.48
C SER A 134 -30.58 -0.18 0.88
N TYR A 135 -31.78 0.36 0.83
CA TYR A 135 -32.75 0.17 1.90
C TYR A 135 -34.13 -0.17 1.31
N GLU A 136 -34.95 -0.86 2.09
CA GLU A 136 -36.31 -1.21 1.71
C GLU A 136 -37.21 -1.34 2.94
N ILE A 137 -38.40 -0.75 2.87
CA ILE A 137 -39.48 -0.95 3.83
C ILE A 137 -40.38 -2.09 3.32
N ILE A 138 -40.00 -3.32 3.62
CA ILE A 138 -40.69 -4.53 3.13
C ILE A 138 -42.14 -4.58 3.61
N SER A 139 -42.36 -4.19 4.87
CA SER A 139 -43.68 -4.09 5.46
C SER A 139 -43.67 -3.06 6.59
N LYS A 140 -44.84 -2.80 7.18
CA LYS A 140 -44.92 -2.00 8.41
C LYS A 140 -44.16 -2.66 9.58
N ASN A 141 -43.74 -3.92 9.47
CA ASN A 141 -43.06 -4.65 10.52
C ASN A 141 -41.56 -4.75 10.28
N VAL A 142 -41.09 -4.61 9.03
CA VAL A 142 -39.70 -4.93 8.67
C VAL A 142 -39.18 -3.91 7.69
N ALA A 143 -38.06 -3.28 8.04
CA ALA A 143 -37.21 -2.54 7.13
C ALA A 143 -35.82 -3.18 7.05
N VAL A 144 -35.22 -3.19 5.86
CA VAL A 144 -33.86 -3.68 5.60
C VAL A 144 -33.00 -2.51 5.14
N ILE A 145 -31.81 -2.36 5.71
CA ILE A 145 -30.80 -1.36 5.35
C ILE A 145 -29.49 -2.14 5.21
N CYS A 146 -29.02 -2.34 3.99
CA CYS A 146 -27.97 -3.32 3.72
C CYS A 146 -27.06 -2.88 2.57
N GLY A 147 -25.75 -3.11 2.70
CA GLY A 147 -24.76 -2.95 1.66
C GLY A 147 -24.00 -4.25 1.40
N GLY A 148 -23.36 -4.39 0.24
CA GLY A 148 -22.50 -5.55 -0.08
C GLY A 148 -21.17 -5.58 0.70
N SER A 149 -20.96 -4.62 1.59
CA SER A 149 -19.85 -4.54 2.55
C SER A 149 -20.27 -3.74 3.80
N PRO A 150 -19.47 -3.79 4.89
CA PRO A 150 -19.70 -2.92 6.06
C PRO A 150 -19.69 -1.43 5.72
N GLU A 151 -18.76 -0.98 4.88
CA GLU A 151 -18.66 0.40 4.40
C GLU A 151 -19.94 0.82 3.65
N ALA A 152 -20.38 -0.02 2.72
CA ALA A 152 -21.60 0.20 1.94
C ALA A 152 -22.87 0.15 2.82
N THR A 153 -22.89 -0.66 3.88
CA THR A 153 -24.01 -0.71 4.85
C THR A 153 -24.14 0.61 5.63
N LEU A 154 -23.02 1.23 6.01
CA LEU A 154 -23.05 2.57 6.59
C LEU A 154 -23.58 3.62 5.60
N ASN A 155 -23.23 3.50 4.32
CA ASN A 155 -23.79 4.38 3.27
C ASN A 155 -25.30 4.17 3.09
N ALA A 156 -25.80 2.93 3.14
CA ALA A 156 -27.25 2.65 3.16
C ALA A 156 -27.96 3.31 4.35
N ALA A 157 -27.37 3.24 5.55
CA ALA A 157 -27.95 3.88 6.72
C ALA A 157 -28.00 5.41 6.58
N ARG A 158 -26.95 6.02 6.00
CA ARG A 158 -26.93 7.45 5.69
C ARG A 158 -28.01 7.82 4.68
N ALA A 159 -28.14 7.07 3.59
CA ALA A 159 -29.16 7.28 2.58
C ALA A 159 -30.58 7.15 3.18
N PHE A 160 -30.84 6.09 3.94
CA PHE A 160 -32.12 5.90 4.62
C PHE A 160 -32.51 7.09 5.52
N MET A 161 -31.58 7.60 6.32
CA MET A 161 -31.84 8.74 7.20
C MET A 161 -32.06 10.05 6.42
N LYS A 162 -31.25 10.27 5.39
CA LYS A 162 -31.35 11.45 4.53
C LYS A 162 -32.64 11.46 3.75
N ASP A 163 -32.93 10.37 3.05
CA ASP A 163 -34.00 10.32 2.06
C ASP A 163 -35.37 10.31 2.72
N LEU A 164 -35.51 9.61 3.86
CA LEU A 164 -36.81 9.46 4.54
C LEU A 164 -37.06 10.53 5.61
N PHE A 165 -36.01 11.08 6.22
CA PHE A 165 -36.16 12.01 7.35
C PHE A 165 -35.42 13.33 7.16
N GLY A 166 -34.60 13.50 6.12
CA GLY A 166 -33.76 14.69 5.94
C GLY A 166 -32.68 14.85 7.01
N TYR A 167 -32.30 13.75 7.69
CA TYR A 167 -31.30 13.75 8.76
C TYR A 167 -29.92 13.40 8.19
N GLU A 168 -28.91 14.22 8.46
CA GLU A 168 -27.54 14.02 7.97
C GLU A 168 -26.51 14.30 9.08
N GLU A 169 -25.51 13.42 9.19
CA GLU A 169 -24.29 13.62 10.00
C GLU A 169 -23.07 13.71 9.09
N ASP A 170 -22.00 14.35 9.55
CA ASP A 170 -20.72 14.39 8.85
C ASP A 170 -20.14 12.97 8.62
N LYS A 171 -19.12 12.89 7.76
CA LYS A 171 -18.48 11.61 7.39
C LYS A 171 -17.88 10.88 8.59
N THR A 172 -17.46 11.62 9.61
CA THR A 172 -16.85 11.11 10.85
C THR A 172 -17.86 10.72 11.93
N LEU A 173 -19.16 10.95 11.72
CA LEU A 173 -20.24 10.70 12.69
C LEU A 173 -20.04 11.46 14.01
N THR A 174 -19.47 12.66 13.92
CA THR A 174 -19.14 13.54 15.05
C THR A 174 -20.03 14.76 15.14
N ALA A 175 -20.69 15.15 14.04
CA ALA A 175 -21.56 16.32 14.02
C ALA A 175 -22.80 16.10 13.15
N VAL A 176 -23.95 16.56 13.66
CA VAL A 176 -25.20 16.67 12.90
C VAL A 176 -25.08 17.86 11.95
N THR A 177 -25.31 17.63 10.66
CA THR A 177 -25.25 18.63 9.59
C THR A 177 -26.64 19.03 9.09
N ALA A 178 -27.63 18.12 9.22
CA ALA A 178 -29.05 18.42 9.03
C ALA A 178 -29.87 17.65 10.07
N SER A 179 -30.74 18.33 10.81
CA SER A 179 -31.49 17.74 11.93
C SER A 179 -32.68 16.89 11.52
N GLY A 180 -33.11 16.95 10.25
CA GLY A 180 -34.27 16.21 9.75
C GLY A 180 -35.59 16.52 10.47
N LYS A 181 -36.59 15.70 10.20
CA LYS A 181 -37.91 15.73 10.86
C LYS A 181 -38.60 14.37 10.75
N GLN A 182 -39.55 14.09 11.64
CA GLN A 182 -40.40 12.90 11.52
C GLN A 182 -41.15 12.89 10.18
N ALA A 183 -41.26 11.70 9.58
CA ALA A 183 -41.99 11.45 8.35
C ALA A 183 -42.93 10.24 8.50
N ASP A 184 -43.96 10.20 7.65
CA ASP A 184 -44.76 8.99 7.45
C ASP A 184 -44.05 8.07 6.45
N LEU A 185 -43.94 6.80 6.78
CA LEU A 185 -43.27 5.79 5.98
C LEU A 185 -44.28 4.98 5.19
N SER A 186 -43.95 4.59 3.96
CA SER A 186 -44.81 3.73 3.14
C SER A 186 -44.15 2.37 2.91
N THR A 187 -44.91 1.29 3.05
CA THR A 187 -44.45 -0.04 2.63
C THR A 187 -44.12 -0.05 1.13
N GLY A 188 -43.08 -0.76 0.73
CA GLY A 188 -42.56 -0.78 -0.64
C GLY A 188 -41.62 0.39 -0.98
N THR A 189 -41.42 1.34 -0.07
CA THR A 189 -40.38 2.37 -0.25
C THR A 189 -39.02 1.69 -0.27
N ALA A 190 -38.30 1.83 -1.39
CA ALA A 190 -37.01 1.20 -1.59
C ALA A 190 -36.05 2.12 -2.32
N PHE A 191 -34.77 1.92 -2.07
CA PHE A 191 -33.67 2.58 -2.75
C PHE A 191 -32.57 1.57 -3.03
N LEU A 192 -31.94 1.68 -4.21
CA LEU A 192 -30.81 0.86 -4.61
C LEU A 192 -29.76 1.77 -5.27
N PHE A 193 -28.59 1.83 -4.68
CA PHE A 193 -27.39 2.38 -5.28
C PHE A 193 -26.53 1.25 -5.83
N LYS A 194 -26.11 1.40 -7.08
CA LYS A 194 -25.13 0.52 -7.73
C LYS A 194 -23.87 1.32 -8.01
N ASP A 195 -22.74 0.81 -7.56
CA ASP A 195 -21.47 1.48 -7.79
C ASP A 195 -20.89 1.15 -9.18
N GLU A 196 -20.00 2.01 -9.65
CA GLU A 196 -19.23 1.77 -10.87
C GLU A 196 -17.87 1.14 -10.53
N TYR A 197 -17.71 -0.14 -10.89
CA TYR A 197 -16.45 -0.84 -10.68
C TYR A 197 -15.50 -0.64 -11.88
N PRO A 198 -14.19 -0.43 -11.64
CA PRO A 198 -13.22 -0.26 -12.72
C PRO A 198 -13.18 -1.40 -13.75
N VAL A 199 -13.48 -2.63 -13.33
CA VAL A 199 -13.48 -3.83 -14.17
C VAL A 199 -14.79 -4.58 -14.01
N LYS A 200 -15.46 -4.95 -15.12
CA LYS A 200 -16.71 -5.73 -15.06
C LYS A 200 -16.47 -7.22 -14.86
N THR A 201 -15.44 -7.76 -15.49
CA THR A 201 -15.06 -9.18 -15.37
C THR A 201 -13.58 -9.31 -15.06
N LEU A 202 -13.28 -9.88 -13.90
CA LEU A 202 -11.92 -10.14 -13.45
C LEU A 202 -11.64 -11.65 -13.45
N LYS A 203 -10.53 -12.03 -14.06
CA LYS A 203 -9.98 -13.38 -14.06
C LYS A 203 -8.54 -13.37 -13.56
N ILE A 204 -8.10 -14.51 -13.03
CA ILE A 204 -6.69 -14.78 -12.78
C ILE A 204 -6.35 -16.10 -13.45
N GLY A 205 -5.38 -16.09 -14.36
CA GLY A 205 -5.00 -17.26 -15.16
C GLY A 205 -6.17 -17.84 -15.95
N GLY A 206 -7.04 -16.99 -16.47
CA GLY A 206 -8.24 -17.39 -17.22
C GLY A 206 -9.42 -17.86 -16.36
N ILE A 207 -9.27 -17.99 -15.03
CA ILE A 207 -10.35 -18.41 -14.14
C ILE A 207 -11.05 -17.19 -13.52
N PRO A 208 -12.39 -17.11 -13.57
CA PRO A 208 -13.16 -16.04 -12.92
C PRO A 208 -12.84 -15.88 -11.43
N ILE A 209 -12.73 -14.64 -10.96
CA ILE A 209 -12.32 -14.35 -9.58
C ILE A 209 -13.32 -14.82 -8.53
N ASP A 210 -14.61 -14.97 -8.88
CA ASP A 210 -15.66 -15.50 -8.03
C ASP A 210 -15.61 -17.03 -7.85
N GLU A 211 -14.80 -17.73 -8.66
CA GLU A 211 -14.47 -19.14 -8.46
C GLU A 211 -13.30 -19.34 -7.46
N TYR A 212 -12.56 -18.28 -7.13
CA TYR A 212 -11.47 -18.36 -6.16
C TYR A 212 -11.97 -18.30 -4.71
N SER A 213 -11.22 -18.95 -3.83
CA SER A 213 -11.30 -18.75 -2.39
C SER A 213 -9.94 -18.37 -1.81
N ILE A 214 -9.92 -17.66 -0.68
CA ILE A 214 -8.69 -17.40 0.07
C ILE A 214 -8.63 -18.35 1.27
N VAL A 215 -7.51 -19.05 1.42
CA VAL A 215 -7.24 -19.90 2.58
C VAL A 215 -6.06 -19.31 3.33
N SER A 216 -6.27 -18.85 4.56
CA SER A 216 -5.22 -18.23 5.36
C SER A 216 -4.88 -19.05 6.61
N ALA A 217 -3.59 -19.34 6.79
CA ALA A 217 -3.06 -19.99 7.99
C ALA A 217 -3.06 -19.07 9.23
N PHE A 218 -3.19 -17.76 9.05
CA PHE A 218 -3.03 -16.76 10.11
C PHE A 218 -4.32 -16.03 10.50
N GLY A 219 -5.45 -16.40 9.91
CA GLY A 219 -6.76 -15.78 10.17
C GLY A 219 -7.26 -14.90 9.03
N GLN A 220 -8.56 -14.54 9.10
CA GLN A 220 -9.24 -13.82 8.03
C GLN A 220 -8.72 -12.39 7.83
N ASP A 221 -8.21 -11.75 8.89
CA ASP A 221 -7.70 -10.38 8.84
C ASP A 221 -6.54 -10.22 7.85
N LYS A 222 -5.76 -11.29 7.59
CA LYS A 222 -4.65 -11.29 6.64
C LYS A 222 -5.10 -11.25 5.18
N ALA A 223 -6.32 -11.69 4.90
CA ALA A 223 -6.89 -11.66 3.56
C ALA A 223 -7.54 -10.30 3.22
N ASN A 224 -7.81 -9.46 4.23
CA ASN A 224 -8.62 -8.24 4.07
C ASN A 224 -8.10 -7.30 2.96
N LEU A 225 -6.77 -7.17 2.81
CA LEU A 225 -6.22 -6.30 1.77
C LEU A 225 -6.51 -6.84 0.36
N ILE A 226 -6.39 -8.15 0.15
CA ILE A 226 -6.71 -8.79 -1.14
C ILE A 226 -8.21 -8.69 -1.40
N VAL A 227 -9.03 -9.07 -0.42
CA VAL A 227 -10.50 -9.02 -0.53
C VAL A 227 -10.95 -7.60 -0.89
N SER A 228 -10.52 -6.59 -0.13
CA SER A 228 -10.92 -5.20 -0.38
C SER A 228 -10.39 -4.67 -1.72
N THR A 229 -9.17 -5.02 -2.12
CA THR A 229 -8.61 -4.58 -3.41
C THR A 229 -9.40 -5.17 -4.57
N VAL A 230 -9.64 -6.48 -4.56
CA VAL A 230 -10.42 -7.16 -5.61
C VAL A 230 -11.86 -6.64 -5.64
N ALA A 231 -12.49 -6.53 -4.47
CA ALA A 231 -13.88 -6.14 -4.38
C ALA A 231 -14.10 -4.68 -4.82
N LYS A 232 -13.17 -3.77 -4.55
CA LYS A 232 -13.21 -2.39 -5.08
C LYS A 232 -12.90 -2.32 -6.58
N LEU A 233 -12.19 -3.31 -7.12
CA LEU A 233 -11.85 -3.37 -8.53
C LEU A 233 -13.01 -3.90 -9.40
N CYS A 234 -13.72 -4.93 -8.94
CA CYS A 234 -14.73 -5.62 -9.76
C CYS A 234 -16.05 -5.96 -9.04
N GLY A 235 -16.24 -5.51 -7.80
CA GLY A 235 -17.46 -5.74 -7.03
C GLY A 235 -17.55 -7.10 -6.33
N THR A 236 -16.64 -8.03 -6.61
CA THR A 236 -16.67 -9.39 -6.07
C THR A 236 -16.00 -9.50 -4.70
N ASN A 237 -16.73 -10.05 -3.72
CA ASN A 237 -16.19 -10.43 -2.42
C ASN A 237 -15.63 -11.86 -2.48
N ILE A 238 -14.31 -12.04 -2.53
CA ILE A 238 -13.70 -13.38 -2.49
C ILE A 238 -13.92 -14.00 -1.09
N PRO A 239 -14.47 -15.22 -0.99
CA PRO A 239 -14.67 -15.88 0.30
C PRO A 239 -13.33 -16.24 0.96
N VAL A 240 -13.22 -15.97 2.26
CA VAL A 240 -12.07 -16.37 3.08
C VAL A 240 -12.44 -17.58 3.93
N LEU A 241 -11.90 -18.74 3.56
CA LEU A 241 -12.28 -20.04 4.10
C LEU A 241 -11.31 -20.51 5.18
N LYS A 242 -11.83 -21.24 6.17
CA LYS A 242 -11.00 -22.11 7.00
C LYS A 242 -10.60 -23.35 6.21
N LYS A 243 -9.53 -24.01 6.65
CA LYS A 243 -9.09 -25.32 6.13
C LYS A 243 -10.24 -26.33 6.00
N SER A 244 -11.12 -26.43 7.00
CA SER A 244 -12.24 -27.39 7.01
C SER A 244 -13.36 -27.06 6.02
N GLU A 245 -13.40 -25.83 5.51
CA GLU A 245 -14.42 -25.33 4.58
C GLU A 245 -13.91 -25.35 3.13
N TYR A 246 -12.59 -25.48 2.94
CA TYR A 246 -11.98 -25.52 1.62
C TYR A 246 -12.29 -26.84 0.89
N ILE A 247 -12.68 -26.73 -0.37
CA ILE A 247 -12.91 -27.86 -1.26
C ILE A 247 -11.59 -28.19 -1.95
N PRO A 248 -11.03 -29.41 -1.77
CA PRO A 248 -9.80 -29.81 -2.44
C PRO A 248 -9.87 -29.59 -3.95
N ASP A 249 -8.75 -29.15 -4.54
CA ASP A 249 -8.62 -28.88 -5.97
C ASP A 249 -9.61 -27.81 -6.51
N SER A 250 -10.10 -26.90 -5.67
CA SER A 250 -10.74 -25.66 -6.14
C SER A 250 -9.71 -24.53 -6.32
N PRO A 251 -9.97 -23.50 -7.15
CA PRO A 251 -9.08 -22.35 -7.27
C PRO A 251 -8.88 -21.64 -5.93
N ALA A 252 -7.63 -21.35 -5.58
CA ALA A 252 -7.29 -20.86 -4.25
C ALA A 252 -6.13 -19.86 -4.25
N ILE A 253 -6.21 -18.89 -3.34
CA ILE A 253 -5.10 -18.06 -2.90
C ILE A 253 -4.74 -18.46 -1.48
N TYR A 254 -3.59 -19.11 -1.31
CA TYR A 254 -3.07 -19.51 -0.01
C TYR A 254 -2.25 -18.39 0.61
N ILE A 255 -2.47 -18.13 1.90
CA ILE A 255 -1.75 -17.10 2.67
C ILE A 255 -1.12 -17.75 3.91
N GLY A 256 0.21 -17.67 4.02
CA GLY A 256 0.97 -18.28 5.13
C GLY A 256 1.13 -19.79 5.01
N CYS A 257 0.75 -20.37 3.88
CA CYS A 257 0.92 -21.78 3.54
C CYS A 257 0.94 -21.95 2.02
N SER A 258 1.27 -23.15 1.56
CA SER A 258 1.37 -23.54 0.15
C SER A 258 0.23 -24.46 -0.34
N ASP A 259 -0.61 -24.90 0.59
CA ASP A 259 -1.75 -25.78 0.36
C ASP A 259 -2.77 -25.72 1.51
N ALA A 260 -3.86 -26.47 1.38
CA ALA A 260 -4.93 -26.57 2.36
C ALA A 260 -4.50 -27.30 3.62
N GLU A 261 -3.48 -28.14 3.55
CA GLU A 261 -2.94 -28.86 4.69
C GLU A 261 -2.21 -27.93 5.66
N GLY A 262 -1.79 -26.75 5.19
CA GLY A 262 -1.01 -25.78 5.95
C GLY A 262 0.49 -26.04 5.82
N ASN A 263 0.93 -26.78 4.80
CA ASN A 263 2.35 -26.96 4.53
C ASN A 263 2.96 -25.67 3.98
N HIS A 264 4.29 -25.62 3.95
CA HIS A 264 5.05 -24.57 3.28
C HIS A 264 5.65 -25.09 1.97
N LEU A 265 5.99 -24.15 1.09
CA LEU A 265 6.88 -24.40 -0.04
C LEU A 265 8.18 -25.01 0.48
N ASN A 266 8.82 -25.84 -0.35
CA ASN A 266 10.14 -26.40 -0.05
C ASN A 266 11.24 -25.34 -0.25
N GLN A 267 11.18 -24.28 0.55
CA GLN A 267 12.06 -23.13 0.57
C GLN A 267 12.52 -22.87 2.00
N VAL A 268 13.72 -22.35 2.15
CA VAL A 268 14.27 -22.03 3.48
C VAL A 268 14.00 -20.56 3.77
N PHE A 269 13.16 -20.27 4.76
CA PHE A 269 12.92 -18.92 5.26
C PHE A 269 14.12 -18.38 6.06
N ASP A 270 15.25 -18.14 5.37
CA ASP A 270 16.49 -17.60 5.92
C ASP A 270 16.55 -16.07 5.76
N ASN A 271 17.08 -15.62 4.65
CA ASN A 271 17.21 -14.26 4.21
C ASN A 271 15.84 -13.77 3.73
N TYR A 272 15.10 -14.60 3.00
CA TYR A 272 13.76 -14.28 2.54
C TYR A 272 12.73 -14.73 3.57
N VAL A 273 11.76 -13.89 3.83
CA VAL A 273 10.73 -14.15 4.84
C VAL A 273 9.38 -14.51 4.24
N TYR A 274 9.21 -14.28 2.93
CA TYR A 274 8.06 -14.72 2.17
C TYR A 274 8.42 -15.10 0.75
N TYR A 275 7.54 -15.91 0.16
CA TYR A 275 7.60 -16.35 -1.22
C TYR A 275 6.22 -16.19 -1.85
N ILE A 276 6.18 -15.67 -3.07
CA ILE A 276 4.97 -15.57 -3.88
C ILE A 276 5.21 -16.36 -5.15
N THR A 277 4.31 -17.25 -5.48
CA THR A 277 4.36 -18.04 -6.71
C THR A 277 2.96 -18.56 -7.02
N ALA A 278 2.85 -19.33 -8.09
CA ALA A 278 1.66 -20.08 -8.38
C ALA A 278 2.00 -21.43 -8.99
N LYS A 279 1.12 -22.39 -8.76
CA LYS A 279 1.18 -23.71 -9.39
C LYS A 279 0.41 -23.65 -10.70
N ASP A 280 1.12 -23.73 -11.82
CA ASP A 280 0.51 -23.98 -13.13
C ASP A 280 0.08 -25.45 -13.20
N SER A 281 -1.14 -25.69 -12.74
CA SER A 281 -1.78 -26.98 -12.73
C SER A 281 -3.16 -26.83 -13.35
N LYS A 282 -3.89 -27.94 -13.56
CA LYS A 282 -5.29 -27.86 -14.05
C LYS A 282 -6.17 -26.96 -13.19
N VAL A 283 -5.79 -26.75 -11.93
CA VAL A 283 -6.43 -25.85 -10.99
C VAL A 283 -5.39 -24.82 -10.55
N PRO A 284 -5.62 -23.51 -10.80
CA PRO A 284 -4.65 -22.50 -10.42
C PRO A 284 -4.65 -22.29 -8.90
N HIS A 285 -3.47 -22.47 -8.30
CA HIS A 285 -3.23 -22.14 -6.89
C HIS A 285 -2.18 -21.05 -6.81
N ILE A 286 -2.56 -19.91 -6.25
CA ILE A 286 -1.68 -18.80 -5.94
C ILE A 286 -1.20 -18.98 -4.51
N ILE A 287 0.10 -18.84 -4.28
CA ILE A 287 0.72 -19.11 -3.00
C ILE A 287 1.43 -17.85 -2.54
N ILE A 288 1.03 -17.34 -1.37
CA ILE A 288 1.68 -16.25 -0.64
C ILE A 288 2.20 -16.87 0.66
N ASP A 289 3.35 -17.51 0.57
CA ASP A 289 3.90 -18.31 1.66
C ASP A 289 4.82 -17.50 2.56
N THR A 290 4.67 -17.65 3.87
CA THR A 290 5.41 -16.92 4.89
C THR A 290 5.39 -17.68 6.20
N ALA A 291 6.56 -17.84 6.82
CA ALA A 291 6.70 -18.60 8.06
C ALA A 291 6.18 -17.86 9.31
N LYS A 292 6.00 -16.53 9.24
CA LYS A 292 5.66 -15.70 10.41
C LYS A 292 4.46 -14.80 10.12
N GLN A 293 3.64 -14.57 11.15
CA GLN A 293 2.44 -13.74 11.05
C GLN A 293 2.77 -12.27 10.74
N PHE A 294 3.86 -11.72 11.30
CA PHE A 294 4.20 -10.31 11.10
C PHE A 294 4.72 -10.01 9.69
N THR A 295 5.28 -10.99 8.99
CA THR A 295 5.75 -10.85 7.60
C THR A 295 4.64 -11.06 6.57
N CYS A 296 3.48 -11.54 7.01
CA CYS A 296 2.32 -11.80 6.18
C CYS A 296 1.76 -10.53 5.52
N ASN A 297 1.64 -9.43 6.27
CA ASN A 297 1.12 -8.19 5.73
C ASN A 297 1.98 -7.68 4.56
N GLU A 298 3.30 -7.73 4.68
CA GLU A 298 4.22 -7.31 3.61
C GLU A 298 4.16 -8.23 2.39
N ALA A 299 4.04 -9.55 2.60
CA ALA A 299 3.86 -10.51 1.52
C ALA A 299 2.56 -10.24 0.74
N VAL A 300 1.47 -9.96 1.45
CA VAL A 300 0.17 -9.64 0.87
C VAL A 300 0.20 -8.28 0.16
N GLU A 301 0.81 -7.25 0.76
CA GLU A 301 1.04 -5.95 0.10
C GLU A 301 1.84 -6.13 -1.19
N LYS A 302 2.90 -6.95 -1.15
CA LYS A 302 3.72 -7.24 -2.33
C LYS A 302 2.90 -7.93 -3.40
N PHE A 303 2.12 -8.95 -3.06
CA PHE A 303 1.21 -9.62 -3.98
C PHE A 303 0.24 -8.63 -4.64
N VAL A 304 -0.42 -7.79 -3.84
CA VAL A 304 -1.34 -6.77 -4.36
C VAL A 304 -0.62 -5.81 -5.32
N SER A 305 0.58 -5.35 -4.97
CA SER A 305 1.36 -4.46 -5.85
C SER A 305 1.82 -5.12 -7.15
N LEU A 306 2.00 -6.44 -7.17
CA LEU A 306 2.45 -7.17 -8.35
C LEU A 306 1.32 -7.40 -9.35
N TYR A 307 0.13 -7.71 -8.85
CA TYR A 307 -0.97 -8.20 -9.68
C TYR A 307 -2.10 -7.19 -9.86
N PHE A 308 -2.24 -6.22 -8.94
CA PHE A 308 -3.37 -5.29 -8.91
C PHE A 308 -2.95 -3.81 -8.98
N ALA A 309 -1.66 -3.51 -9.13
CA ALA A 309 -1.19 -2.14 -9.35
C ALA A 309 -1.46 -1.67 -10.79
N ASP A 310 -1.72 -0.37 -10.95
CA ASP A 310 -1.81 0.32 -12.24
C ASP A 310 -2.85 -0.26 -13.22
N ILE A 311 -3.90 -0.90 -12.70
CA ILE A 311 -5.00 -1.40 -13.51
C ILE A 311 -5.76 -0.24 -14.16
N LYS A 312 -5.89 -0.30 -15.48
CA LYS A 312 -6.74 0.62 -16.24
C LYS A 312 -8.18 0.11 -16.23
N PRO A 313 -9.17 1.00 -16.10
CA PRO A 313 -10.57 0.61 -16.24
C PRO A 313 -10.84 -0.06 -17.60
N GLY A 314 -11.71 -1.07 -17.63
CA GLY A 314 -12.00 -1.85 -18.82
C GLY A 314 -13.13 -2.86 -18.59
N GLU A 315 -13.63 -3.48 -19.66
CA GLU A 315 -14.70 -4.48 -19.52
C GLU A 315 -14.19 -5.80 -18.95
N GLU A 316 -13.05 -6.28 -19.42
CA GLU A 316 -12.46 -7.56 -19.00
C GLU A 316 -10.99 -7.37 -18.65
N LEU A 317 -10.57 -7.96 -17.53
CA LEU A 317 -9.18 -8.07 -17.11
C LEU A 317 -8.89 -9.53 -16.76
N ASP A 318 -7.87 -10.10 -17.42
CA ASP A 318 -7.31 -11.40 -17.06
C ASP A 318 -5.87 -11.19 -16.58
N ILE A 319 -5.64 -11.43 -15.29
CA ILE A 319 -4.33 -11.32 -14.66
C ILE A 319 -3.57 -12.62 -14.92
N PRO A 320 -2.44 -12.61 -15.65
CA PRO A 320 -1.69 -13.84 -15.88
C PRO A 320 -1.10 -14.36 -14.57
N ILE A 321 -1.09 -15.67 -14.42
CA ILE A 321 -0.44 -16.33 -13.31
C ILE A 321 1.08 -16.32 -13.54
N ASN A 322 1.84 -15.85 -12.55
CA ASN A 322 3.29 -15.95 -12.56
C ASN A 322 3.74 -17.20 -11.76
N THR A 323 4.39 -18.14 -12.44
CA THR A 323 4.97 -19.34 -11.84
C THR A 323 6.39 -19.13 -11.33
N ASP A 324 7.03 -18.00 -11.67
CA ASP A 324 8.32 -17.65 -11.10
C ASP A 324 8.21 -17.54 -9.57
N LEU A 325 9.25 -18.01 -8.89
CA LEU A 325 9.35 -17.87 -7.44
C LEU A 325 9.81 -16.44 -7.11
N ILE A 326 8.87 -15.61 -6.67
CA ILE A 326 9.17 -14.27 -6.18
C ILE A 326 9.49 -14.37 -4.70
N CYS A 327 10.73 -14.12 -4.34
CA CYS A 327 11.17 -14.09 -2.96
C CYS A 327 11.23 -12.65 -2.45
N GLY A 328 10.89 -12.45 -1.18
CA GLY A 328 10.91 -11.13 -0.58
C GLY A 328 11.39 -11.09 0.85
N TYR A 329 11.91 -9.93 1.21
CA TYR A 329 12.37 -9.58 2.54
C TYR A 329 11.27 -8.79 3.24
N ALA A 330 11.12 -9.01 4.55
CA ALA A 330 10.42 -8.04 5.38
C ALA A 330 11.45 -7.06 5.89
N LEU A 331 11.41 -5.85 5.36
CA LEU A 331 12.06 -4.74 6.01
C LEU A 331 11.10 -4.37 7.14
N GLY A 332 11.51 -4.59 8.40
CA GLY A 332 10.66 -4.25 9.55
C GLY A 332 10.10 -2.83 9.44
N SER A 333 9.12 -2.48 10.28
CA SER A 333 8.37 -1.21 10.21
C SER A 333 9.21 0.07 10.15
N GLU A 334 10.52 0.00 10.41
CA GLU A 334 11.47 1.10 10.36
C GLU A 334 12.16 1.29 8.99
N GLY A 335 11.95 0.40 8.02
CA GLY A 335 12.49 0.57 6.68
C GLY A 335 11.81 1.72 5.93
N ASN A 336 12.57 2.55 5.21
CA ASN A 336 12.03 3.67 4.44
C ASN A 336 11.17 3.26 3.21
N LYS A 337 11.05 1.95 2.92
CA LYS A 337 10.31 1.34 1.80
C LYS A 337 10.45 2.11 0.47
N LEU A 338 11.69 2.42 0.09
CA LEU A 338 11.98 3.24 -1.09
C LEU A 338 11.45 2.59 -2.38
N GLN A 339 10.60 3.30 -3.12
CA GLN A 339 10.10 2.91 -4.43
C GLN A 339 10.72 3.79 -5.50
N LEU A 340 11.40 3.20 -6.49
CA LEU A 340 11.98 3.94 -7.60
C LEU A 340 10.85 4.63 -8.38
N SER A 341 10.87 5.96 -8.40
CA SER A 341 9.90 6.75 -9.14
C SER A 341 10.36 7.02 -10.56
N LYS A 342 11.63 7.42 -10.74
CA LYS A 342 12.23 7.66 -12.06
C LYS A 342 13.75 7.81 -12.01
N ILE A 343 14.40 7.51 -13.14
CA ILE A 343 15.76 7.96 -13.44
C ILE A 343 15.63 9.35 -14.09
N VAL A 344 16.35 10.34 -13.58
CA VAL A 344 16.20 11.75 -14.03
C VAL A 344 17.41 12.31 -14.77
N ASP A 345 18.55 11.65 -14.65
CA ASP A 345 19.77 11.97 -15.40
C ASP A 345 20.57 10.69 -15.56
N GLU A 346 21.15 10.49 -16.73
CA GLU A 346 22.02 9.36 -17.04
C GLU A 346 23.12 9.83 -18.00
N LYS A 347 24.38 9.58 -17.65
CA LYS A 347 25.55 10.06 -18.40
C LYS A 347 26.66 9.02 -18.41
N THR A 348 27.30 8.88 -19.57
CA THR A 348 28.64 8.27 -19.63
C THR A 348 29.66 9.35 -19.29
N ILE A 349 30.37 9.19 -18.17
CA ILE A 349 31.36 10.19 -17.69
C ILE A 349 32.79 9.84 -18.09
N ALA A 350 33.05 8.56 -18.41
CA ALA A 350 34.25 8.07 -19.07
C ALA A 350 33.93 6.75 -19.78
N GLN A 351 34.82 6.26 -20.64
CA GLN A 351 34.62 4.97 -21.31
C GLN A 351 34.39 3.85 -20.27
N GLY A 352 33.24 3.19 -20.32
CA GLY A 352 32.85 2.13 -19.37
C GLY A 352 32.49 2.61 -17.96
N ILE A 353 32.30 3.92 -17.75
CA ILE A 353 31.87 4.50 -16.47
C ILE A 353 30.64 5.38 -16.70
N THR A 354 29.52 5.01 -16.08
CA THR A 354 28.26 5.76 -16.16
C THR A 354 27.81 6.25 -14.79
N TYR A 355 27.03 7.31 -14.80
CA TYR A 355 26.39 7.92 -13.65
C TYR A 355 24.88 8.02 -13.90
N GLU A 356 24.09 7.72 -12.89
CA GLU A 356 22.64 7.93 -12.87
C GLU A 356 22.22 8.72 -11.64
N GLN A 357 21.26 9.63 -11.83
CA GLN A 357 20.50 10.22 -10.74
C GLN A 357 19.11 9.57 -10.69
N ARG A 358 18.77 9.00 -9.54
CA ARG A 358 17.49 8.31 -9.30
C ARG A 358 16.67 9.06 -8.27
N LEU A 359 15.36 9.16 -8.52
CA LEU A 359 14.37 9.62 -7.55
C LEU A 359 13.53 8.44 -7.08
N TYR A 360 13.42 8.33 -5.77
CA TYR A 360 12.58 7.39 -5.06
C TYR A 360 11.50 8.16 -4.28
N LYS A 361 10.47 7.45 -3.87
CA LYS A 361 9.54 7.87 -2.83
C LYS A 361 9.71 6.95 -1.63
N ASP A 362 9.74 7.51 -0.43
CA ASP A 362 9.67 6.72 0.79
C ASP A 362 8.21 6.29 1.10
N GLN A 363 8.04 5.55 2.19
CA GLN A 363 6.73 5.11 2.68
C GLN A 363 5.72 6.25 2.93
N ASN A 364 6.18 7.48 3.17
CA ASN A 364 5.37 8.67 3.37
C ASN A 364 5.21 9.50 2.08
N ASN A 365 5.58 8.93 0.92
CA ASN A 365 5.57 9.59 -0.38
C ASN A 365 6.50 10.82 -0.45
N LEU A 366 7.48 10.93 0.46
CA LEU A 366 8.50 11.96 0.44
C LEU A 366 9.61 11.58 -0.56
N PRO A 367 10.13 12.55 -1.33
CA PRO A 367 11.13 12.27 -2.34
C PRO A 367 12.50 11.96 -1.71
N VAL A 368 13.12 10.86 -2.14
CA VAL A 368 14.50 10.50 -1.81
C VAL A 368 15.32 10.50 -3.10
N ARG A 369 16.50 11.11 -3.08
CA ARG A 369 17.41 11.17 -4.23
C ARG A 369 18.61 10.27 -3.98
N ALA A 370 18.94 9.41 -4.93
CA ALA A 370 20.15 8.60 -4.92
C ALA A 370 20.95 8.81 -6.20
N TYR A 371 22.24 8.53 -6.11
CA TYR A 371 23.19 8.61 -7.21
C TYR A 371 23.86 7.25 -7.36
N VAL A 372 23.91 6.74 -8.59
CA VAL A 372 24.50 5.43 -8.89
C VAL A 372 25.64 5.62 -9.87
N LEU A 373 26.83 5.18 -9.49
CA LEU A 373 27.99 5.12 -10.37
C LEU A 373 28.23 3.67 -10.76
N THR A 374 28.22 3.39 -12.05
CA THR A 374 28.47 2.05 -12.59
C THR A 374 29.81 2.04 -13.31
N ILE A 375 30.71 1.15 -12.90
CA ILE A 375 32.04 0.99 -13.48
C ILE A 375 32.12 -0.41 -14.08
N THR A 376 32.30 -0.50 -15.39
CA THR A 376 32.59 -1.78 -16.06
C THR A 376 33.98 -2.26 -15.62
N LYS A 377 34.11 -3.54 -15.28
CA LYS A 377 35.39 -4.14 -14.86
C LYS A 377 36.50 -3.77 -15.85
N GLY A 378 37.60 -3.23 -15.33
CA GLY A 378 38.77 -2.79 -16.13
C GLY A 378 38.65 -1.42 -16.78
N SER A 379 37.49 -0.75 -16.72
CA SER A 379 37.28 0.59 -17.29
C SER A 379 37.70 1.73 -16.36
N GLY A 380 37.98 1.41 -15.09
CA GLY A 380 38.45 2.34 -14.08
C GLY A 380 39.14 1.60 -12.93
N ARG A 381 39.82 2.36 -12.07
CA ARG A 381 40.47 1.86 -10.86
C ARG A 381 39.92 2.61 -9.67
N LEU A 382 39.56 1.89 -8.59
CA LEU A 382 39.24 2.53 -7.32
C LEU A 382 40.54 2.94 -6.63
N TYR A 383 40.51 4.11 -6.01
CA TYR A 383 41.69 4.74 -5.42
C TYR A 383 41.31 5.30 -4.05
N THR A 384 42.09 4.96 -3.02
CA THR A 384 41.92 5.54 -1.68
C THR A 384 42.34 7.01 -1.70
N GLY A 385 41.33 7.90 -1.77
CA GLY A 385 41.51 9.33 -1.53
C GLY A 385 41.96 9.58 -0.09
N THR A 386 42.88 10.54 0.06
CA THR A 386 43.38 11.00 1.36
C THR A 386 43.67 12.49 1.27
N PRO A 387 43.69 13.23 2.40
CA PRO A 387 44.06 14.63 2.41
C PRO A 387 45.46 14.84 1.81
N ASP A 388 45.60 15.87 0.96
CA ASP A 388 46.83 16.20 0.22
C ASP A 388 47.36 15.05 -0.67
N ASP A 389 46.52 14.03 -0.97
CA ASP A 389 46.90 12.75 -1.55
C ASP A 389 48.00 11.99 -0.76
N GLY A 390 48.19 12.38 0.51
CA GLY A 390 49.29 11.93 1.36
C GLY A 390 49.02 10.63 2.10
N GLU A 391 50.05 10.13 2.79
CA GLU A 391 49.98 8.90 3.59
C GLU A 391 49.80 9.17 5.10
N LEU A 392 49.97 10.43 5.54
CA LEU A 392 49.77 10.83 6.94
C LEU A 392 48.30 11.21 7.17
N LEU A 393 47.59 10.41 7.97
CA LEU A 393 46.18 10.64 8.29
C LEU A 393 45.97 11.44 9.59
N LEU A 394 46.93 11.39 10.52
CA LEU A 394 46.79 12.00 11.83
C LEU A 394 46.57 13.52 11.71
N ASN A 395 45.48 14.00 12.33
CA ASN A 395 45.06 15.39 12.35
C ASN A 395 44.80 15.99 10.94
N LYS A 396 44.46 15.14 9.97
CA LYS A 396 44.19 15.55 8.59
C LYS A 396 42.77 15.20 8.20
N ASN A 397 42.07 16.16 7.60
CA ASN A 397 40.78 15.95 6.96
C ASN A 397 40.71 16.73 5.65
N GLY A 398 39.78 16.34 4.79
CA GLY A 398 39.50 16.99 3.53
C GLY A 398 38.08 16.67 3.09
N THR A 399 37.50 17.57 2.33
CA THR A 399 36.29 17.24 1.56
C THR A 399 36.64 16.27 0.45
N VAL A 400 35.65 15.48 -0.01
CA VAL A 400 35.83 14.56 -1.15
C VAL A 400 36.39 15.30 -2.38
N LEU A 401 35.96 16.55 -2.60
CA LEU A 401 36.45 17.36 -3.71
C LEU A 401 37.93 17.74 -3.57
N GLU A 402 38.38 18.11 -2.36
CA GLU A 402 39.79 18.44 -2.11
C GLU A 402 40.70 17.22 -2.31
N GLU A 403 40.30 16.06 -1.80
CA GLU A 403 41.08 14.83 -1.97
C GLU A 403 41.12 14.38 -3.44
N MET A 404 40.01 14.52 -4.17
CA MET A 404 39.98 14.28 -5.61
C MET A 404 40.94 15.23 -6.36
N ASN A 405 40.92 16.52 -6.03
CA ASN A 405 41.80 17.51 -6.66
C ASN A 405 43.27 17.22 -6.35
N ALA A 406 43.61 16.88 -5.10
CA ALA A 406 44.96 16.51 -4.71
C ALA A 406 45.46 15.28 -5.48
N ALA A 407 44.61 14.26 -5.68
CA ALA A 407 44.95 13.12 -6.52
C ALA A 407 45.20 13.54 -7.98
N VAL A 408 44.40 14.45 -8.52
CA VAL A 408 44.60 15.00 -9.89
C VAL A 408 45.90 15.78 -10.00
N GLU A 409 46.23 16.62 -9.02
CA GLU A 409 47.49 17.35 -8.94
C GLU A 409 48.70 16.41 -8.88
N ASN A 410 48.53 15.25 -8.25
CA ASN A 410 49.53 14.17 -8.23
C ASN A 410 49.42 13.19 -9.42
N GLY A 411 48.83 13.63 -10.53
CA GLY A 411 48.87 12.95 -11.82
C GLY A 411 47.83 11.85 -12.01
N ARG A 412 46.83 11.74 -11.13
CA ARG A 412 45.69 10.83 -11.32
C ARG A 412 44.63 11.46 -12.22
N LYS A 413 43.78 10.61 -12.80
CA LYS A 413 42.61 11.03 -13.58
C LYS A 413 41.34 10.68 -12.82
N ALA A 414 41.00 11.47 -11.82
CA ALA A 414 39.77 11.28 -11.05
C ALA A 414 38.56 11.75 -11.87
N VAL A 415 37.53 10.91 -11.96
CA VAL A 415 36.28 11.20 -12.70
C VAL A 415 35.05 11.25 -11.80
N ALA A 416 35.14 10.65 -10.61
CA ALA A 416 34.11 10.66 -9.57
C ALA A 416 34.76 10.34 -8.21
N GLY A 417 34.10 10.72 -7.11
CA GLY A 417 34.52 10.41 -5.76
C GLY A 417 33.32 10.35 -4.81
N VAL A 418 33.42 9.51 -3.79
CA VAL A 418 32.44 9.34 -2.72
C VAL A 418 33.16 9.32 -1.38
N ASN A 419 32.52 9.77 -0.31
CA ASN A 419 33.07 9.57 1.03
C ASN A 419 33.10 8.08 1.37
N ALA A 420 34.03 7.68 2.24
CA ALA A 420 34.30 6.28 2.56
C ALA A 420 33.97 5.95 4.03
N ASP A 421 34.95 5.49 4.79
CA ASP A 421 34.79 4.99 6.16
C ASP A 421 34.34 6.08 7.14
N PHE A 422 33.83 5.63 8.27
CA PHE A 422 33.60 6.46 9.44
C PHE A 422 34.93 6.89 10.04
N PHE A 423 34.99 8.11 10.58
CA PHE A 423 36.17 8.65 11.26
C PHE A 423 35.73 9.51 12.45
N ALA A 424 36.66 9.81 13.35
CA ALA A 424 36.39 10.73 14.46
C ALA A 424 36.26 12.17 13.92
N ILE A 425 35.06 12.74 13.97
CA ILE A 425 34.82 14.13 13.50
C ILE A 425 35.49 15.19 14.39
N ASN A 426 35.94 14.80 15.58
CA ASN A 426 36.70 15.59 16.53
C ASN A 426 37.93 14.79 16.97
N GLY A 427 39.10 15.43 16.99
CA GLY A 427 40.33 14.80 17.46
C GLY A 427 41.29 14.47 16.32
N ASP A 428 41.75 13.22 16.26
CA ASP A 428 42.84 12.77 15.39
C ASP A 428 42.43 12.54 13.91
N TYR A 429 41.13 12.61 13.61
CA TYR A 429 40.52 12.35 12.29
C TYR A 429 40.87 10.98 11.68
N LEU A 430 41.32 10.02 12.50
CA LEU A 430 41.67 8.70 11.98
C LEU A 430 40.41 7.92 11.55
N PRO A 431 40.48 7.15 10.45
CA PRO A 431 39.41 6.25 10.05
C PRO A 431 39.19 5.18 11.12
N ARG A 432 37.95 4.72 11.28
CA ARG A 432 37.60 3.69 12.29
C ARG A 432 38.06 2.31 11.87
N GLY A 433 38.09 2.00 10.58
CA GLY A 433 38.40 0.71 9.98
C GLY A 433 39.65 0.74 9.10
N LEU A 434 39.76 -0.22 8.19
CA LEU A 434 40.94 -0.43 7.37
C LEU A 434 41.13 0.72 6.38
N CYS A 435 42.36 1.22 6.25
CA CYS A 435 42.72 2.18 5.23
C CYS A 435 44.04 1.76 4.57
N ILE A 436 43.96 1.31 3.32
CA ILE A 436 45.12 0.95 2.49
C ILE A 436 45.10 1.85 1.25
N LYS A 437 46.25 2.47 0.96
CA LYS A 437 46.47 3.31 -0.21
C LYS A 437 47.67 2.77 -0.98
N GLU A 438 47.42 2.35 -2.22
CA GLU A 438 48.43 1.83 -3.15
C GLU A 438 49.37 0.76 -2.53
N GLY A 439 48.81 -0.21 -1.81
CA GLY A 439 49.53 -1.29 -1.13
C GLY A 439 50.07 -0.95 0.26
N LYS A 440 49.98 0.32 0.68
CA LYS A 440 50.43 0.76 2.01
C LYS A 440 49.29 0.82 3.01
N VAL A 441 49.44 0.12 4.13
CA VAL A 441 48.52 0.22 5.27
C VAL A 441 48.74 1.55 5.98
N LEU A 442 47.74 2.45 5.90
CA LEU A 442 47.72 3.74 6.59
C LEU A 442 46.98 3.66 7.93
N HIS A 443 45.99 2.78 8.02
CA HIS A 443 45.32 2.43 9.27
C HIS A 443 44.88 0.96 9.24
N GLY A 444 45.23 0.19 10.26
CA GLY A 444 45.18 -1.28 10.24
C GLY A 444 44.01 -1.94 10.97
N ASN A 445 42.96 -1.19 11.34
CA ASN A 445 41.85 -1.78 12.07
C ASN A 445 40.98 -2.66 11.14
N THR A 446 40.92 -3.96 11.43
CA THR A 446 40.17 -4.95 10.63
C THR A 446 38.98 -5.54 11.39
N ASP A 447 38.66 -5.02 12.57
CA ASP A 447 37.51 -5.44 13.39
C ASP A 447 36.17 -5.06 12.74
N ARG A 448 36.21 -4.22 11.70
CA ARG A 448 35.06 -3.80 10.89
C ARG A 448 35.17 -4.39 9.49
N PRO A 449 34.03 -4.60 8.80
CA PRO A 449 34.05 -4.93 7.38
C PRO A 449 34.79 -3.89 6.55
N TRP A 450 35.33 -4.31 5.43
CA TRP A 450 36.05 -3.45 4.49
C TRP A 450 35.78 -3.88 3.05
N PHE A 451 35.90 -2.93 2.13
CA PHE A 451 35.89 -3.16 0.69
C PHE A 451 37.29 -2.86 0.14
N GLY A 452 37.79 -3.73 -0.73
CA GLY A 452 39.13 -3.59 -1.30
C GLY A 452 39.24 -4.03 -2.75
N VAL A 453 40.35 -3.63 -3.35
CA VAL A 453 40.81 -4.06 -4.67
C VAL A 453 42.16 -4.72 -4.51
N LEU A 454 42.32 -5.92 -5.07
CA LEU A 454 43.59 -6.63 -5.08
C LEU A 454 44.53 -6.09 -6.18
N HIS A 455 45.81 -6.44 -6.13
CA HIS A 455 46.80 -6.05 -7.14
C HIS A 455 46.43 -6.50 -8.57
N ASP A 456 45.67 -7.59 -8.71
CA ASP A 456 45.18 -8.08 -10.00
C ASP A 456 43.93 -7.34 -10.51
N GLY A 457 43.41 -6.37 -9.74
CA GLY A 457 42.22 -5.58 -10.05
C GLY A 457 40.89 -6.24 -9.67
N SER A 458 40.91 -7.41 -9.03
CA SER A 458 39.70 -8.03 -8.49
C SER A 458 39.19 -7.30 -7.24
N TYR A 459 37.88 -7.37 -7.02
CA TYR A 459 37.21 -6.72 -5.89
C TYR A 459 36.91 -7.74 -4.79
N ILE A 460 37.02 -7.30 -3.54
CA ILE A 460 36.68 -8.13 -2.37
C ILE A 460 35.98 -7.29 -1.30
N ILE A 461 34.98 -7.88 -0.67
CA ILE A 461 34.41 -7.40 0.60
C ILE A 461 34.82 -8.40 1.67
N GLY A 462 35.48 -7.94 2.73
CA GLY A 462 36.11 -8.82 3.71
C GLY A 462 35.84 -8.45 5.16
N SER A 463 36.07 -9.42 6.04
CA SER A 463 36.18 -9.24 7.49
C SER A 463 37.65 -9.35 7.94
N ALA A 464 37.91 -9.36 9.24
CA ALA A 464 39.24 -9.66 9.81
C ALA A 464 39.80 -11.01 9.32
N ALA A 465 38.94 -12.01 9.08
CA ALA A 465 39.37 -13.34 8.64
C ALA A 465 39.85 -13.33 7.18
N GLU A 466 39.15 -12.63 6.30
CA GLU A 466 39.57 -12.44 4.92
C GLU A 466 40.86 -11.63 4.85
N TYR A 467 41.00 -10.58 5.68
CA TYR A 467 42.20 -9.76 5.69
C TYR A 467 43.48 -10.58 5.93
N LYS A 468 43.45 -11.51 6.89
CA LYS A 468 44.58 -12.41 7.18
C LYS A 468 45.00 -13.27 5.98
N LYS A 469 44.10 -13.51 5.03
CA LYS A 469 44.36 -14.32 3.83
C LYS A 469 44.93 -13.49 2.68
N VAL A 470 44.49 -12.24 2.54
CA VAL A 470 44.75 -11.42 1.34
C VAL A 470 45.52 -10.13 1.60
N SER A 471 45.99 -9.87 2.83
CA SER A 471 46.58 -8.57 3.19
C SER A 471 47.74 -8.13 2.29
N GLU A 472 48.58 -9.06 1.83
CA GLU A 472 49.70 -8.77 0.92
C GLU A 472 49.26 -8.54 -0.53
N GLU A 473 48.02 -8.90 -0.87
CA GLU A 473 47.46 -8.77 -2.21
C GLU A 473 46.64 -7.47 -2.37
N LEU A 474 46.36 -6.74 -1.29
CA LEU A 474 45.50 -5.55 -1.30
C LEU A 474 46.23 -4.32 -1.88
N GLN A 475 45.76 -3.83 -3.02
CA GLN A 475 46.19 -2.55 -3.61
C GLN A 475 45.53 -1.36 -2.92
N THR A 476 44.24 -1.44 -2.62
CA THR A 476 43.49 -0.36 -1.98
C THR A 476 42.39 -0.97 -1.14
N ALA A 477 42.12 -0.42 0.04
CA ALA A 477 41.03 -0.89 0.90
C ALA A 477 40.53 0.21 1.82
N LEU A 478 39.24 0.22 2.06
CA LEU A 478 38.53 1.19 2.90
C LEU A 478 37.55 0.47 3.82
N GLY A 479 37.50 0.90 5.08
CA GLY A 479 36.58 0.39 6.09
C GLY A 479 35.13 0.74 5.79
N GLY A 480 34.22 -0.05 6.35
CA GLY A 480 32.78 0.16 6.35
C GLY A 480 32.17 -0.22 7.70
N HIS A 481 30.85 -0.33 7.76
CA HIS A 481 30.15 -0.79 8.97
C HIS A 481 29.51 -2.16 8.82
N HIS A 482 28.81 -2.40 7.71
CA HIS A 482 28.05 -3.62 7.44
C HIS A 482 28.36 -4.16 6.05
N ILE A 483 28.24 -5.48 5.88
CA ILE A 483 28.25 -6.13 4.57
C ILE A 483 26.79 -6.29 4.16
N ILE A 484 26.27 -5.36 3.35
CA ILE A 484 24.85 -5.36 2.97
C ILE A 484 24.53 -6.58 2.09
N LEU A 485 25.44 -6.93 1.17
CA LEU A 485 25.31 -8.07 0.26
C LEU A 485 26.54 -8.98 0.35
N LYS A 486 26.31 -10.29 0.45
CA LYS A 486 27.34 -11.35 0.37
C LYS A 486 26.83 -12.50 -0.49
N ASP A 487 27.63 -12.95 -1.45
CA ASP A 487 27.28 -14.04 -2.37
C ASP A 487 25.92 -13.84 -3.08
N SER A 488 25.66 -12.61 -3.52
CA SER A 488 24.40 -12.16 -4.14
C SER A 488 23.17 -12.26 -3.24
N LYS A 489 23.35 -12.39 -1.92
CA LYS A 489 22.29 -12.40 -0.92
C LYS A 489 22.44 -11.22 0.02
N ILE A 490 21.32 -10.71 0.52
CA ILE A 490 21.34 -9.81 1.68
C ILE A 490 22.01 -10.53 2.85
N TYR A 491 22.94 -9.85 3.52
CA TYR A 491 23.73 -10.44 4.60
C TYR A 491 23.55 -9.71 5.92
N ASP A 492 23.78 -8.39 5.94
CA ASP A 492 23.63 -7.58 7.15
C ASP A 492 22.99 -6.22 6.82
N ILE A 493 21.70 -6.10 7.12
CA ILE A 493 20.90 -4.89 6.91
C ILE A 493 20.64 -4.11 8.20
N GLY A 494 21.34 -4.44 9.30
CA GLY A 494 21.26 -3.72 10.56
C GLY A 494 19.82 -3.46 11.01
N PHE A 495 19.10 -4.50 11.47
CA PHE A 495 17.69 -4.46 11.89
C PHE A 495 17.40 -3.43 13.01
N GLY A 496 17.41 -2.13 12.71
CA GLY A 496 16.97 -1.07 13.63
C GLY A 496 17.88 -0.82 14.84
N ASN A 497 19.12 -1.31 14.86
CA ASN A 497 20.07 -0.78 15.84
C ASN A 497 20.40 0.65 15.42
N GLU A 498 20.00 1.62 16.23
CA GLU A 498 20.29 3.04 16.02
C GLU A 498 21.74 3.23 15.60
N PHE A 499 21.96 4.13 14.62
CA PHE A 499 23.30 4.60 14.26
C PHE A 499 23.94 5.21 15.52
N GLY A 500 24.77 4.43 16.22
CA GLY A 500 25.47 4.84 17.44
C GLY A 500 26.54 5.89 17.19
#